data_AF-A0A959X0L7-F1
#
_entry.id   AF-A0A959X0L7-F1
#
_cell.length_a   1.000
_cell.length_b   1.000
_cell.length_c   1.000
_cell.angle_alpha   90.00
_cell.angle_beta   90.00
_cell.angle_gamma   90.00
#
_symmetry.space_group_name_H-M   'P 1'
#
loop_
_entity.id
_entity.type
_entity.pdbx_description
1 polymer ?
#
loop_
_entity_poly.entity_id
_entity_poly.type
_entity_poly.pdbx_seq_one_letter_code
_entity_poly.pdbx_strand_id
1 'polypeptide(L)'
;MSMPGWYPDPAGGQGRFRYWNGSAWSNETTANPSDPAPSTGGGGGRSSGRDRTFLIIGAIAVVTVLIIAWFVFGNRTGGFGGNVPEDTNSSTPTVSGWDETSSPTPPPTTAASTIDCPITANKDQTRQSNDGRLRGGGISVQRIAGWDDYSMYLQWVSDLHTQEDFVRTGWMSNVAVGQLNYEDGFDSPQISARQSMECYASSGYYLNFTERIDLVDEATTISGHSAWHMRSEVRIASPDMPEIEGDVVDIYVVDIGQANRMGIFFSSVTIGDDARQRLVDDCIASLRVD
;
A
#
# COMPACT_ATOMS: atom_id res chain seq x y z
N MET A 1 -4.90 13.84 -25.49
CA MET A 1 -3.79 13.13 -26.16
C MET A 1 -2.49 13.73 -25.64
N SER A 2 -1.53 12.91 -25.20
CA SER A 2 -0.24 13.37 -24.65
C SER A 2 0.66 13.94 -25.76
N MET A 3 1.34 15.06 -25.47
CA MET A 3 2.29 15.70 -26.39
C MET A 3 3.56 14.84 -26.54
N PRO A 4 4.28 14.89 -27.67
CA PRO A 4 5.56 14.21 -27.80
C PRO A 4 6.60 14.73 -26.80
N GLY A 5 7.32 13.84 -26.10
CA GLY A 5 8.26 14.21 -25.05
C GLY A 5 8.83 13.04 -24.25
N TRP A 6 9.76 13.34 -23.35
CA TRP A 6 10.31 12.36 -22.39
C TRP A 6 9.38 12.22 -21.18
N TYR A 7 8.97 11.00 -20.87
CA TYR A 7 8.12 10.68 -19.74
C TYR A 7 8.75 9.59 -18.88
N PRO A 8 8.43 9.50 -17.58
CA PRO A 8 8.89 8.41 -16.73
C PRO A 8 8.60 7.04 -17.37
N ASP A 9 9.58 6.14 -17.38
CA ASP A 9 9.46 4.85 -18.08
C ASP A 9 8.36 3.98 -17.45
N PRO A 10 7.26 3.67 -18.18
CA PRO A 10 6.17 2.86 -17.65
C PRO A 10 6.56 1.41 -17.34
N ALA A 11 7.75 0.95 -17.77
CA ALA A 11 8.28 -0.37 -17.46
C ALA A 11 9.03 -0.46 -16.11
N GLY A 12 9.06 0.61 -15.30
CA GLY A 12 9.49 0.54 -13.89
C GLY A 12 10.97 0.80 -13.58
N GLY A 13 11.72 1.42 -14.50
CA GLY A 13 13.08 1.87 -14.20
C GLY A 13 13.08 3.18 -13.40
N GLN A 14 13.38 3.15 -12.10
CA GLN A 14 13.55 4.36 -11.29
C GLN A 14 14.57 5.32 -11.94
N GLY A 15 14.19 6.58 -12.12
CA GLY A 15 15.05 7.62 -12.71
C GLY A 15 15.30 7.49 -14.22
N ARG A 16 14.53 6.67 -14.94
CA ARG A 16 14.63 6.53 -16.40
C ARG A 16 13.41 7.15 -17.10
N PHE A 17 13.68 7.81 -18.22
CA PHE A 17 12.68 8.41 -19.08
C PHE A 17 12.63 7.67 -20.41
N ARG A 18 11.42 7.44 -20.93
CA ARG A 18 11.16 6.88 -22.26
C ARG A 18 10.49 7.96 -23.11
N TYR A 19 10.90 8.06 -24.38
CA TYR A 19 10.34 9.07 -25.27
C TYR A 19 9.01 8.59 -25.87
N TRP A 20 7.98 9.42 -25.77
CA TRP A 20 6.69 9.28 -26.45
C TRP A 20 6.66 10.21 -27.67
N ASN A 21 6.31 9.69 -28.84
CA ASN A 21 6.30 10.50 -30.08
C ASN A 21 4.90 11.02 -30.47
N GLY A 22 3.89 10.87 -29.62
CA GLY A 22 2.49 11.19 -29.92
C GLY A 22 1.65 9.99 -30.39
N SER A 23 2.27 8.86 -30.75
CA SER A 23 1.59 7.65 -31.24
C SER A 23 2.13 6.33 -30.67
N ALA A 24 3.43 6.27 -30.34
CA ALA A 24 4.09 5.10 -29.80
C ALA A 24 5.27 5.49 -28.88
N TRP A 25 5.64 4.57 -28.00
CA TRP A 25 6.83 4.67 -27.14
C TRP A 25 8.10 4.23 -27.90
N SER A 26 9.21 4.91 -27.65
CA SER A 26 10.55 4.52 -28.15
C SER A 26 11.15 3.35 -27.36
N ASN A 27 12.13 2.67 -27.94
CA ASN A 27 12.85 1.58 -27.27
C ASN A 27 13.99 2.09 -26.38
N GLU A 28 14.58 3.25 -26.68
CA GLU A 28 15.63 3.84 -25.85
C GLU A 28 15.08 4.49 -24.58
N THR A 29 15.91 4.50 -23.53
CA THR A 29 15.64 5.25 -22.29
C THR A 29 16.84 6.12 -21.95
N THR A 30 16.58 7.28 -21.34
CA THR A 30 17.61 8.20 -20.83
C THR A 30 17.46 8.41 -19.33
N ALA A 31 18.54 8.80 -18.66
CA ALA A 31 18.50 9.33 -17.30
C ALA A 31 18.28 10.85 -17.25
N ASN A 32 18.36 11.55 -18.39
CA ASN A 32 18.18 12.99 -18.49
C ASN A 32 17.05 13.36 -19.49
N PRO A 33 15.92 13.91 -19.02
CA PRO A 33 14.78 14.25 -19.87
C PRO A 33 15.03 15.45 -20.81
N SER A 34 16.18 16.10 -20.72
CA SER A 34 16.59 17.18 -21.64
C SER A 34 17.32 16.68 -22.89
N ASP A 35 17.55 15.37 -23.01
CA ASP A 35 18.25 14.79 -24.15
C ASP A 35 17.43 14.93 -25.46
N PRO A 36 18.10 15.03 -26.62
CA PRO A 36 17.39 15.13 -27.90
C PRO A 36 16.54 13.89 -28.19
N ALA A 37 15.42 14.08 -28.87
CA ALA A 37 14.49 13.00 -29.23
C ALA A 37 15.18 11.94 -30.12
N PRO A 38 14.96 10.64 -29.89
CA PRO A 38 15.54 9.59 -30.70
C PRO A 38 14.98 9.62 -32.13
N SER A 39 15.88 9.60 -33.12
CA SER A 39 15.49 9.60 -34.53
C SER A 39 14.85 8.26 -34.91
N THR A 40 13.55 8.27 -35.18
CA THR A 40 12.85 7.13 -35.77
C THR A 40 13.19 7.06 -37.27
N GLY A 41 14.25 6.31 -37.59
CA GLY A 41 14.67 6.07 -38.98
C GLY A 41 15.38 4.73 -39.11
N GLY A 42 14.72 3.77 -39.76
CA GLY A 42 15.28 2.46 -40.04
C GLY A 42 16.39 2.48 -41.09
N GLY A 43 17.26 1.47 -40.99
CA GLY A 43 18.06 0.98 -42.13
C GLY A 43 19.57 1.22 -42.05
N GLY A 44 20.28 0.16 -41.67
CA GLY A 44 21.49 -0.31 -42.37
C GLY A 44 22.83 0.38 -42.10
N GLY A 45 23.78 -0.37 -41.51
CA GLY A 45 25.19 -0.01 -41.55
C GLY A 45 26.07 -0.98 -40.77
N ARG A 46 26.95 -1.69 -41.49
CA ARG A 46 27.82 -2.77 -41.03
C ARG A 46 29.12 -2.24 -40.37
N SER A 47 29.60 -2.92 -39.32
CA SER A 47 31.03 -3.28 -39.10
C SER A 47 31.17 -4.17 -37.86
N SER A 48 31.36 -5.47 -38.05
CA SER A 48 32.62 -6.21 -37.83
C SER A 48 33.05 -6.36 -36.36
N GLY A 49 32.70 -7.50 -35.77
CA GLY A 49 33.20 -7.95 -34.47
C GLY A 49 32.89 -9.43 -34.30
N ARG A 50 33.92 -10.27 -34.38
CA ARG A 50 33.90 -11.70 -34.67
C ARG A 50 33.45 -12.58 -33.48
N ASP A 51 32.71 -13.65 -33.83
CA ASP A 51 32.65 -14.99 -33.21
C ASP A 51 31.62 -15.38 -32.12
N ARG A 52 30.87 -16.44 -32.48
CA ARG A 52 30.26 -17.53 -31.66
C ARG A 52 28.88 -17.37 -31.03
N THR A 53 27.83 -17.40 -31.86
CA THR A 53 26.50 -17.88 -31.40
C THR A 53 25.68 -18.55 -32.53
N PHE A 54 26.00 -19.81 -32.86
CA PHE A 54 25.10 -20.67 -33.62
C PHE A 54 24.71 -21.84 -32.73
N LEU A 55 23.53 -21.79 -32.10
CA LEU A 55 22.77 -22.97 -31.66
C LEU A 55 21.36 -22.72 -31.05
N ILE A 56 20.77 -21.51 -31.10
CA ILE A 56 19.46 -21.25 -30.43
C ILE A 56 18.31 -20.81 -31.39
N ILE A 57 18.57 -20.60 -32.69
CA ILE A 57 17.52 -20.10 -33.62
C ILE A 57 16.66 -21.23 -34.25
N GLY A 58 17.09 -22.50 -34.17
CA GLY A 58 16.35 -23.64 -34.73
C GLY A 58 15.09 -24.06 -33.94
N ALA A 59 15.03 -23.78 -32.64
CA ALA A 59 13.96 -24.27 -31.76
C ALA A 59 12.69 -23.41 -31.80
N ILE A 60 12.80 -22.13 -32.12
CA ILE A 60 11.66 -21.18 -32.08
C ILE A 60 10.74 -21.37 -33.29
N ALA A 61 11.29 -21.62 -34.49
CA ALA A 61 10.50 -21.75 -35.72
C ALA A 61 9.56 -22.98 -35.72
N VAL A 62 9.95 -24.08 -35.07
CA VAL A 62 9.15 -25.30 -35.01
C VAL A 62 7.92 -25.12 -34.11
N VAL A 63 8.08 -24.42 -32.98
CA VAL A 63 6.98 -24.15 -32.05
C VAL A 63 5.95 -23.21 -32.67
N THR A 64 6.37 -22.20 -33.44
CA THR A 64 5.44 -21.27 -34.10
C THR A 64 4.56 -21.97 -35.15
N VAL A 65 5.14 -22.89 -35.93
CA VAL A 65 4.39 -23.64 -36.96
C VAL A 65 3.35 -24.56 -36.33
N LEU A 66 3.65 -25.20 -35.19
CA LEU A 66 2.72 -26.08 -34.50
C LEU A 66 1.51 -25.32 -33.90
N ILE A 67 1.74 -24.12 -33.38
CA ILE A 67 0.66 -23.27 -32.84
C ILE A 67 -0.27 -22.79 -33.97
N ILE A 68 0.29 -22.40 -35.12
CA ILE A 68 -0.51 -21.98 -36.29
C ILE A 68 -1.32 -23.16 -36.84
N ALA A 69 -0.74 -24.36 -36.92
CA ALA A 69 -1.46 -25.55 -37.37
C ALA A 69 -2.65 -25.91 -36.45
N TRP A 70 -2.49 -25.74 -35.13
CA TRP A 70 -3.56 -25.96 -34.16
C TRP A 70 -4.72 -24.96 -34.34
N PHE A 71 -4.42 -23.67 -34.58
CA PHE A 71 -5.45 -22.66 -34.82
C PHE A 71 -6.20 -22.84 -36.15
N VAL A 72 -5.53 -23.30 -37.20
CA VAL A 72 -6.14 -23.44 -38.55
C VAL A 72 -6.99 -24.71 -38.67
N PHE A 73 -6.61 -25.79 -37.98
CA PHE A 73 -7.28 -27.10 -38.13
C PHE A 73 -8.09 -27.54 -36.90
N GLY A 74 -7.90 -26.92 -35.72
CA GLY A 74 -8.48 -27.39 -34.45
C GLY A 74 -9.95 -27.07 -34.22
N ASN A 75 -10.59 -26.22 -35.03
CA ASN A 75 -11.95 -25.72 -34.73
C ASN A 75 -12.98 -26.00 -35.84
N ARG A 76 -13.21 -27.28 -36.13
CA ARG A 76 -14.33 -27.72 -36.99
C ARG A 76 -15.29 -28.65 -36.25
N THR A 77 -16.23 -28.06 -35.50
CA THR A 77 -17.53 -28.70 -35.17
C THR A 77 -18.60 -27.64 -34.83
N GLY A 78 -19.53 -27.42 -35.77
CA GLY A 78 -20.93 -26.93 -35.62
C GLY A 78 -21.15 -25.47 -35.21
N GLY A 79 -22.04 -24.65 -35.78
CA GLY A 79 -23.09 -24.79 -36.79
C GLY A 79 -23.81 -23.42 -36.89
N PHE A 80 -24.23 -23.02 -38.10
CA PHE A 80 -24.88 -21.74 -38.40
C PHE A 80 -26.39 -21.75 -38.15
N GLY A 81 -26.97 -20.60 -37.76
CA GLY A 81 -28.35 -20.26 -38.08
C GLY A 81 -28.97 -19.12 -37.24
N GLY A 82 -29.32 -18.00 -37.88
CA GLY A 82 -30.43 -17.15 -37.42
C GLY A 82 -30.27 -15.62 -37.49
N ASN A 83 -30.69 -15.03 -38.62
CA ASN A 83 -31.31 -13.70 -38.86
C ASN A 83 -30.66 -12.38 -38.38
N VAL A 84 -30.46 -11.50 -39.35
CA VAL A 84 -30.13 -10.06 -39.23
C VAL A 84 -31.42 -9.27 -38.94
N PRO A 85 -31.37 -8.25 -38.06
CA PRO A 85 -32.24 -7.09 -38.23
C PRO A 85 -31.45 -5.76 -38.29
N GLU A 86 -31.62 -5.12 -39.44
CA GLU A 86 -31.81 -3.69 -39.73
C GLU A 86 -30.96 -2.59 -39.05
N ASP A 87 -30.24 -1.85 -39.91
CA ASP A 87 -29.59 -0.58 -39.60
C ASP A 87 -30.61 0.57 -39.72
N THR A 88 -30.95 1.19 -38.60
CA THR A 88 -31.73 2.44 -38.54
C THR A 88 -30.88 3.56 -37.95
N ASN A 89 -29.85 3.99 -38.68
CA ASN A 89 -29.28 5.31 -38.49
C ASN A 89 -30.27 6.39 -38.96
N SER A 90 -31.02 7.01 -38.03
CA SER A 90 -31.25 8.46 -38.07
C SER A 90 -31.80 9.03 -36.76
N SER A 91 -31.03 9.99 -36.22
CA SER A 91 -31.44 11.18 -35.43
C SER A 91 -32.07 11.00 -34.04
N THR A 92 -31.35 11.45 -33.00
CA THR A 92 -31.61 12.68 -32.19
C THR A 92 -30.82 12.57 -30.86
N PRO A 93 -30.07 13.59 -30.40
CA PRO A 93 -29.33 13.48 -29.15
C PRO A 93 -30.30 13.57 -27.97
N THR A 94 -30.26 12.59 -27.09
CA THR A 94 -30.83 12.71 -25.73
C THR A 94 -29.82 12.10 -24.76
N VAL A 95 -28.64 12.70 -24.71
CA VAL A 95 -27.81 12.59 -23.51
C VAL A 95 -28.37 13.65 -22.56
N SER A 96 -29.19 13.20 -21.62
CA SER A 96 -29.36 13.91 -20.35
C SER A 96 -27.96 14.14 -19.79
N GLY A 97 -27.66 15.41 -19.48
CA GLY A 97 -26.36 15.86 -19.02
C GLY A 97 -25.78 14.93 -17.96
N TRP A 98 -24.53 14.54 -18.17
CA TRP A 98 -23.73 13.98 -17.10
C TRP A 98 -23.64 15.02 -15.99
N ASP A 99 -23.94 14.55 -14.78
CA ASP A 99 -23.81 15.32 -13.54
C ASP A 99 -22.36 15.80 -13.41
N GLU A 100 -22.14 17.11 -13.48
CA GLU A 100 -20.84 17.76 -13.26
C GLU A 100 -20.51 17.79 -11.76
N THR A 101 -20.47 16.62 -11.12
CA THR A 101 -20.06 16.46 -9.71
C THR A 101 -19.12 15.28 -9.50
N SER A 102 -18.26 14.98 -10.48
CA SER A 102 -17.04 14.22 -10.20
C SER A 102 -15.92 15.21 -9.88
N SER A 103 -15.76 15.52 -8.59
CA SER A 103 -14.55 16.18 -8.10
C SER A 103 -13.33 15.39 -8.60
N PRO A 104 -12.31 16.02 -9.21
CA PRO A 104 -11.11 15.31 -9.62
C PRO A 104 -10.50 14.61 -8.40
N THR A 105 -10.12 13.34 -8.56
CA THR A 105 -9.29 12.62 -7.60
C THR A 105 -8.06 13.48 -7.31
N PRO A 106 -7.80 13.87 -6.05
CA PRO A 106 -6.63 14.67 -5.74
C PRO A 106 -5.37 13.90 -6.16
N PRO A 107 -4.35 14.58 -6.70
CA PRO A 107 -3.04 13.97 -6.97
C PRO A 107 -2.48 13.37 -5.67
N PRO A 108 -1.59 12.35 -5.73
CA PRO A 108 -1.01 11.77 -4.52
C PRO A 108 -0.40 12.90 -3.69
N THR A 109 -0.91 13.09 -2.48
CA THR A 109 -0.55 14.20 -1.60
C THR A 109 0.92 14.04 -1.19
N THR A 110 1.83 14.65 -1.95
CA THR A 110 3.22 14.86 -1.54
C THR A 110 3.30 16.08 -0.61
N ALA A 111 2.65 15.99 0.55
CA ALA A 111 2.85 16.88 1.67
C ALA A 111 2.23 16.23 2.91
N ALA A 112 3.08 15.77 3.81
CA ALA A 112 2.72 15.45 5.18
C ALA A 112 2.12 16.70 5.86
N SER A 113 0.81 16.92 5.74
CA SER A 113 0.15 17.88 6.62
C SER A 113 0.21 17.28 8.02
N THR A 114 0.91 17.93 8.94
CA THR A 114 0.81 17.62 10.36
C THR A 114 -0.64 17.84 10.78
N ILE A 115 -1.38 16.75 11.00
CA ILE A 115 -2.78 16.81 11.44
C ILE A 115 -2.79 16.95 12.96
N ASP A 116 -3.68 17.81 13.48
CA ASP A 116 -3.89 17.91 14.91
C ASP A 116 -4.73 16.72 15.39
N CYS A 117 -4.11 15.86 16.19
CA CYS A 117 -4.74 14.63 16.65
C CYS A 117 -5.68 14.90 17.81
N PRO A 118 -6.87 14.25 17.87
CA PRO A 118 -7.79 14.40 18.98
C PRO A 118 -7.10 14.17 20.33
N ILE A 119 -7.57 14.85 21.37
CA ILE A 119 -7.11 14.63 22.73
C ILE A 119 -8.24 13.96 23.50
N THR A 120 -7.99 12.75 23.98
CA THR A 120 -8.98 12.00 24.75
C THR A 120 -9.04 12.45 26.21
N ALA A 121 -10.25 12.77 26.67
CA ALA A 121 -10.53 13.00 28.07
C ALA A 121 -10.70 11.68 28.86
N ASN A 122 -10.94 10.57 28.16
CA ASN A 122 -11.12 9.26 28.75
C ASN A 122 -9.84 8.80 29.48
N LYS A 123 -10.02 8.17 30.64
CA LYS A 123 -8.94 7.68 31.52
C LYS A 123 -9.13 6.20 31.88
N ASP A 124 -9.85 5.47 31.05
CA ASP A 124 -10.01 4.03 31.20
C ASP A 124 -8.63 3.37 31.21
N GLN A 125 -8.47 2.40 32.11
CA GLN A 125 -7.23 1.68 32.28
C GLN A 125 -7.52 0.25 32.76
N THR A 126 -7.39 -0.68 31.83
CA THR A 126 -7.45 -2.12 32.02
C THR A 126 -6.29 -2.57 32.89
N ARG A 127 -6.61 -3.38 33.91
CA ARG A 127 -5.59 -4.03 34.73
C ARG A 127 -5.06 -5.26 33.99
N GLN A 128 -3.75 -5.30 33.77
CA GLN A 128 -3.09 -6.46 33.17
C GLN A 128 -3.14 -7.68 34.12
N SER A 129 -3.28 -8.86 33.53
CA SER A 129 -3.26 -10.18 34.21
C SER A 129 -2.01 -10.98 33.80
N ASN A 130 -1.62 -11.96 34.61
CA ASN A 130 -0.48 -12.85 34.31
C ASN A 130 -0.88 -14.02 33.39
N ASP A 131 -1.80 -13.80 32.45
CA ASP A 131 -2.31 -14.84 31.53
C ASP A 131 -1.55 -14.88 30.18
N GLY A 132 -0.47 -14.11 30.08
CA GLY A 132 0.36 -14.01 28.88
C GLY A 132 -0.19 -13.07 27.81
N ARG A 133 -1.28 -12.33 28.07
CA ARG A 133 -1.85 -11.40 27.11
C ARG A 133 -1.63 -9.94 27.49
N LEU A 134 -1.54 -9.09 26.47
CA LEU A 134 -1.58 -7.64 26.58
C LEU A 134 -3.01 -7.21 26.24
N ARG A 135 -3.64 -6.43 27.13
CA ARG A 135 -5.09 -6.13 27.07
C ARG A 135 -5.35 -4.63 27.11
N GLY A 136 -6.30 -4.14 26.33
CA GLY A 136 -6.70 -2.74 26.32
C GLY A 136 -7.87 -2.51 25.37
N GLY A 137 -8.76 -1.58 25.67
CA GLY A 137 -9.88 -1.19 24.80
C GLY A 137 -10.81 -2.33 24.39
N GLY A 138 -10.94 -3.38 25.20
CA GLY A 138 -11.79 -4.55 24.90
C GLY A 138 -11.20 -5.53 23.89
N ILE A 139 -9.91 -5.40 23.56
CA ILE A 139 -9.18 -6.35 22.72
C ILE A 139 -7.90 -6.82 23.43
N SER A 140 -7.32 -7.90 22.93
CA SER A 140 -6.05 -8.40 23.43
C SER A 140 -5.21 -9.10 22.38
N VAL A 141 -3.90 -9.17 22.62
CA VAL A 141 -2.92 -9.96 21.86
C VAL A 141 -2.07 -10.81 22.82
N GLN A 142 -1.43 -11.86 22.31
CA GLN A 142 -0.37 -12.56 23.05
C GLN A 142 0.83 -11.61 23.23
N ARG A 143 1.43 -11.65 24.42
CA ARG A 143 2.66 -10.93 24.68
C ARG A 143 3.81 -11.51 23.86
N ILE A 144 4.67 -10.65 23.33
CA ILE A 144 5.88 -11.08 22.65
C ILE A 144 6.92 -11.44 23.70
N ALA A 145 7.45 -12.66 23.63
CA ALA A 145 8.44 -13.14 24.58
C ALA A 145 9.77 -12.37 24.42
N GLY A 146 10.32 -11.89 25.54
CA GLY A 146 11.56 -11.12 25.56
C GLY A 146 11.39 -9.63 25.30
N TRP A 147 10.17 -9.14 25.04
CA TRP A 147 9.85 -7.72 24.96
C TRP A 147 9.40 -7.19 26.32
N ASP A 148 9.76 -5.95 26.62
CA ASP A 148 9.49 -5.31 27.90
C ASP A 148 8.20 -4.48 27.86
N ASP A 149 7.52 -4.37 28.99
CA ASP A 149 6.37 -3.46 29.12
C ASP A 149 6.85 -2.01 29.13
N TYR A 150 6.22 -1.18 28.32
CA TYR A 150 6.57 0.23 28.19
C TYR A 150 5.37 1.14 28.39
N SER A 151 5.60 2.27 29.05
CA SER A 151 4.59 3.31 29.25
C SER A 151 4.70 4.35 28.14
N MET A 152 3.95 4.15 27.07
CA MET A 152 3.77 5.13 25.99
C MET A 152 2.53 6.00 26.24
N TYR A 153 2.53 7.21 25.68
CA TYR A 153 1.37 8.09 25.64
C TYR A 153 1.08 8.51 24.21
N LEU A 154 -0.15 8.25 23.75
CA LEU A 154 -0.71 8.79 22.52
C LEU A 154 -1.96 9.57 22.89
N GLN A 155 -2.01 10.86 22.55
CA GLN A 155 -3.06 11.74 23.07
C GLN A 155 -4.49 11.37 22.66
N TRP A 156 -4.67 10.61 21.58
CA TRP A 156 -5.97 10.18 21.07
C TRP A 156 -6.37 8.75 21.50
N VAL A 157 -5.50 8.03 22.21
CA VAL A 157 -5.74 6.64 22.63
C VAL A 157 -5.84 6.57 24.15
N SER A 158 -6.98 6.11 24.67
CA SER A 158 -7.12 5.76 26.09
C SER A 158 -6.84 4.28 26.30
N ASP A 159 -6.74 3.83 27.56
CA ASP A 159 -6.48 2.43 27.92
C ASP A 159 -5.29 1.79 27.15
N LEU A 160 -4.23 2.58 26.93
CA LEU A 160 -3.07 2.16 26.14
C LEU A 160 -2.12 1.30 26.95
N HIS A 161 -1.80 0.11 26.43
CA HIS A 161 -0.76 -0.77 26.98
C HIS A 161 0.17 -1.22 25.86
N THR A 162 1.48 -1.22 26.12
CA THR A 162 2.51 -1.40 25.10
C THR A 162 3.58 -2.38 25.57
N GLN A 163 4.10 -3.18 24.63
CA GLN A 163 5.41 -3.82 24.75
C GLN A 163 6.38 -3.24 23.73
N GLU A 164 7.65 -3.11 24.10
CA GLU A 164 8.72 -2.64 23.23
C GLU A 164 9.94 -3.56 23.26
N ASP A 165 10.76 -3.43 22.22
CA ASP A 165 12.12 -3.94 22.17
C ASP A 165 13.03 -2.95 21.45
N PHE A 166 14.22 -2.73 21.99
CA PHE A 166 15.15 -1.74 21.47
C PHE A 166 15.91 -2.30 20.25
N VAL A 167 15.79 -1.60 19.14
CA VAL A 167 16.61 -1.85 17.95
C VAL A 167 18.01 -1.27 18.16
N ARG A 168 18.06 -0.07 18.75
CA ARG A 168 19.28 0.63 19.20
C ARG A 168 18.90 1.71 20.22
N THR A 169 19.89 2.40 20.78
CA THR A 169 19.61 3.56 21.63
C THR A 169 18.84 4.64 20.86
N GLY A 170 17.69 5.03 21.39
CA GLY A 170 16.82 6.06 20.80
C GLY A 170 15.91 5.57 19.66
N TRP A 171 15.85 4.26 19.39
CA TRP A 171 14.92 3.67 18.43
C TRP A 171 14.43 2.30 18.90
N MET A 172 13.12 2.07 18.86
CA MET A 172 12.49 0.85 19.36
C MET A 172 11.41 0.39 18.39
N SER A 173 11.11 -0.90 18.42
CA SER A 173 9.90 -1.46 17.84
C SER A 173 8.90 -1.73 18.94
N ASN A 174 7.61 -1.59 18.67
CA ASN A 174 6.56 -1.86 19.66
C ASN A 174 5.32 -2.53 19.08
N VAL A 175 4.53 -3.07 20.01
CA VAL A 175 3.14 -3.45 19.82
C VAL A 175 2.31 -2.86 20.94
N ALA A 176 1.07 -2.50 20.64
CA ALA A 176 0.18 -1.92 21.63
C ALA A 176 -1.29 -2.26 21.35
N VAL A 177 -2.07 -2.26 22.43
CA VAL A 177 -3.54 -2.29 22.38
C VAL A 177 -4.08 -1.12 23.19
N GLY A 178 -5.21 -0.57 22.77
CA GLY A 178 -5.86 0.54 23.45
C GLY A 178 -7.27 0.79 22.95
N GLN A 179 -7.78 1.95 23.31
CA GLN A 179 -9.16 2.36 23.12
C GLN A 179 -9.27 3.64 22.29
N LEU A 180 -10.16 3.63 21.31
CA LEU A 180 -10.64 4.82 20.62
C LEU A 180 -12.07 5.12 21.08
N ASN A 181 -12.39 6.38 21.33
CA ASN A 181 -13.69 6.78 21.86
C ASN A 181 -14.52 7.49 20.79
N TYR A 182 -15.80 7.14 20.68
CA TYR A 182 -16.72 7.82 19.75
C TYR A 182 -16.85 9.32 20.07
N GLU A 183 -16.80 9.71 21.35
CA GLU A 183 -16.87 11.11 21.77
C GLU A 183 -15.69 11.97 21.28
N ASP A 184 -14.56 11.33 20.95
CA ASP A 184 -13.35 11.98 20.43
C ASP A 184 -13.36 12.06 18.88
N GLY A 185 -14.45 11.64 18.23
CA GLY A 185 -14.65 11.70 16.77
C GLY A 185 -14.27 10.42 16.01
N PHE A 186 -14.07 9.30 16.70
CA PHE A 186 -13.78 8.02 16.08
C PHE A 186 -15.07 7.23 15.78
N ASP A 187 -15.64 7.41 14.58
CA ASP A 187 -17.02 6.97 14.25
C ASP A 187 -17.16 5.60 13.59
N SER A 188 -16.12 5.06 12.96
CA SER A 188 -16.17 3.74 12.31
C SER A 188 -14.77 3.14 12.15
N PRO A 189 -14.62 1.81 12.10
CA PRO A 189 -13.30 1.17 11.98
C PRO A 189 -12.42 1.76 10.88
N GLN A 190 -12.99 1.99 9.67
CA GLN A 190 -12.24 2.55 8.55
C GLN A 190 -11.75 3.97 8.80
N ILE A 191 -12.65 4.87 9.18
CA ILE A 191 -12.31 6.28 9.40
C ILE A 191 -11.30 6.38 10.55
N SER A 192 -11.53 5.62 11.61
CA SER A 192 -10.69 5.61 12.79
C SER A 192 -9.30 5.01 12.55
N ALA A 193 -9.17 3.98 11.72
CA ALA A 193 -7.87 3.44 11.33
C ALA A 193 -7.07 4.46 10.53
N ARG A 194 -7.70 5.13 9.54
CA ARG A 194 -7.05 6.17 8.73
C ARG A 194 -6.60 7.35 9.56
N GLN A 195 -7.49 7.87 10.41
CA GLN A 195 -7.18 8.98 11.31
C GLN A 195 -6.09 8.59 12.30
N SER A 196 -6.11 7.36 12.82
CA SER A 196 -5.05 6.86 13.71
C SER A 196 -3.72 6.73 12.99
N MET A 197 -3.70 6.28 11.74
CA MET A 197 -2.47 6.18 10.93
C MET A 197 -1.89 7.56 10.61
N GLU A 198 -2.74 8.52 10.28
CA GLU A 198 -2.34 9.92 10.12
C GLU A 198 -1.74 10.47 11.41
N CYS A 199 -2.43 10.25 12.53
CA CYS A 199 -1.94 10.68 13.83
C CYS A 199 -0.63 10.02 14.24
N TYR A 200 -0.49 8.73 13.97
CA TYR A 200 0.72 8.00 14.29
C TYR A 200 1.91 8.52 13.48
N ALA A 201 1.73 8.70 12.17
CA ALA A 201 2.78 9.18 11.27
C ALA A 201 3.14 10.66 11.47
N SER A 202 2.14 11.52 11.76
CA SER A 202 2.33 12.98 11.81
C SER A 202 2.42 13.59 13.20
N SER A 203 2.14 12.82 14.26
CA SER A 203 2.34 13.30 15.63
C SER A 203 3.83 13.39 15.98
N GLY A 204 4.13 13.93 17.17
CA GLY A 204 5.50 13.95 17.71
C GLY A 204 6.12 12.57 17.97
N TYR A 205 5.45 11.46 17.61
CA TYR A 205 5.98 10.11 17.69
C TYR A 205 7.15 9.90 16.72
N TYR A 206 7.02 10.33 15.44
CA TYR A 206 8.11 10.28 14.47
C TYR A 206 8.76 11.66 14.30
N LEU A 207 10.00 11.79 14.77
CA LEU A 207 10.84 12.94 14.43
C LEU A 207 11.42 12.78 13.03
N ASN A 208 11.54 13.88 12.30
CA ASN A 208 12.07 13.92 10.93
C ASN A 208 11.29 13.03 9.93
N PHE A 209 9.97 12.93 10.11
CA PHE A 209 9.07 12.28 9.15
C PHE A 209 9.26 12.86 7.73
N THR A 210 9.35 11.98 6.74
CA THR A 210 9.50 12.36 5.33
C THR A 210 8.28 11.97 4.51
N GLU A 211 7.87 10.71 4.57
CA GLU A 211 6.76 10.19 3.79
C GLU A 211 6.11 8.98 4.45
N ARG A 212 4.83 8.78 4.11
CA ARG A 212 4.08 7.57 4.42
C ARG A 212 3.69 6.87 3.13
N ILE A 213 3.89 5.55 3.08
CA ILE A 213 3.52 4.71 1.95
C ILE A 213 2.54 3.65 2.45
N ASP A 214 1.28 3.77 2.06
CA ASP A 214 0.23 2.82 2.47
C ASP A 214 0.37 1.52 1.64
N LEU A 215 0.57 0.40 2.33
CA LEU A 215 0.75 -0.95 1.76
C LEU A 215 -0.56 -1.76 1.80
N VAL A 216 -1.36 -1.58 2.86
CA VAL A 216 -2.66 -2.21 3.07
C VAL A 216 -3.64 -1.15 3.57
N ASP A 217 -4.87 -1.16 3.03
CA ASP A 217 -6.01 -0.34 3.47
C ASP A 217 -7.30 -1.12 3.15
N GLU A 218 -7.73 -2.00 4.05
CA GLU A 218 -8.84 -2.93 3.78
C GLU A 218 -9.72 -3.26 4.99
N ALA A 219 -10.96 -3.67 4.68
CA ALA A 219 -11.87 -4.24 5.66
C ALA A 219 -11.45 -5.66 6.04
N THR A 220 -11.58 -6.00 7.31
CA THR A 220 -11.30 -7.34 7.82
C THR A 220 -12.24 -7.69 8.98
N THR A 221 -12.02 -8.84 9.62
CA THR A 221 -12.77 -9.24 10.81
C THR A 221 -11.84 -9.79 11.89
N ILE A 222 -12.08 -9.41 13.14
CA ILE A 222 -11.38 -9.93 14.32
C ILE A 222 -12.42 -10.58 15.23
N SER A 223 -12.30 -11.88 15.49
CA SER A 223 -13.26 -12.62 16.34
C SER A 223 -14.73 -12.50 15.87
N GLY A 224 -14.98 -12.31 14.58
CA GLY A 224 -16.32 -12.09 14.02
C GLY A 224 -16.85 -10.65 14.10
N HIS A 225 -16.07 -9.74 14.68
CA HIS A 225 -16.35 -8.31 14.71
C HIS A 225 -15.79 -7.60 13.47
N SER A 226 -16.51 -6.58 13.00
CA SER A 226 -16.04 -5.73 11.90
C SER A 226 -14.76 -5.01 12.32
N ALA A 227 -13.76 -5.03 11.44
CA ALA A 227 -12.49 -4.38 11.70
C ALA A 227 -11.93 -3.76 10.41
N TRP A 228 -10.96 -2.88 10.58
CA TRP A 228 -10.21 -2.30 9.48
C TRP A 228 -8.72 -2.46 9.73
N HIS A 229 -7.98 -2.90 8.71
CA HIS A 229 -6.54 -3.08 8.74
C HIS A 229 -5.88 -2.05 7.82
N MET A 230 -4.93 -1.31 8.38
CA MET A 230 -3.97 -0.53 7.60
C MET A 230 -2.55 -0.98 7.92
N ARG A 231 -1.73 -1.07 6.89
CA ARG A 231 -0.28 -1.24 7.00
C ARG A 231 0.39 -0.17 6.18
N SER A 232 1.32 0.58 6.74
CA SER A 232 2.05 1.63 6.03
C SER A 232 3.52 1.62 6.40
N GLU A 233 4.40 1.94 5.45
CA GLU A 233 5.75 2.37 5.78
C GLU A 233 5.69 3.83 6.21
N VAL A 234 6.20 4.14 7.40
CA VAL A 234 6.42 5.50 7.88
C VAL A 234 7.92 5.76 7.84
N ARG A 235 8.34 6.59 6.88
CA ARG A 235 9.75 6.86 6.62
C ARG A 235 10.21 8.13 7.32
N ILE A 236 11.46 8.11 7.77
CA ILE A 236 12.13 9.24 8.41
C ILE A 236 13.48 9.53 7.75
N ALA A 237 14.00 10.73 7.98
CA ALA A 237 15.37 11.09 7.62
C ALA A 237 16.06 11.75 8.82
N SER A 238 16.63 10.94 9.70
CA SER A 238 17.34 11.43 10.90
C SER A 238 18.86 11.51 10.66
N PRO A 239 19.50 12.69 10.81
CA PRO A 239 20.96 12.80 10.76
C PRO A 239 21.69 11.98 11.83
N ASP A 240 21.03 11.74 12.98
CA ASP A 240 21.59 11.00 14.11
C ASP A 240 21.43 9.47 13.96
N MET A 241 20.57 9.03 13.04
CA MET A 241 20.23 7.63 12.78
C MET A 241 20.07 7.38 11.27
N PRO A 242 21.10 7.65 10.44
CA PRO A 242 21.00 7.52 8.99
C PRO A 242 20.76 6.08 8.53
N GLU A 243 21.04 5.08 9.38
CA GLU A 243 20.77 3.67 9.14
C GLU A 243 19.29 3.26 9.33
N ILE A 244 18.48 4.11 9.95
CA ILE A 244 17.06 3.84 10.21
C ILE A 244 16.22 4.51 9.13
N GLU A 245 15.61 3.70 8.26
CA GLU A 245 14.71 4.20 7.22
C GLU A 245 13.34 4.63 7.76
N GLY A 246 12.94 4.08 8.91
CA GLY A 246 11.62 4.23 9.50
C GLY A 246 11.04 2.89 9.96
N ASP A 247 9.72 2.81 10.08
CA ASP A 247 9.02 1.61 10.51
C ASP A 247 7.91 1.19 9.53
N VAL A 248 7.64 -0.11 9.48
CA VAL A 248 6.35 -0.66 9.05
C VAL A 248 5.39 -0.55 10.22
N VAL A 249 4.30 0.21 10.03
CA VAL A 249 3.26 0.43 11.01
C VAL A 249 2.01 -0.35 10.62
N ASP A 250 1.51 -1.18 11.53
CA ASP A 250 0.19 -1.82 11.40
C ASP A 250 -0.80 -1.16 12.35
N ILE A 251 -2.02 -0.93 11.88
CA ILE A 251 -3.15 -0.48 12.69
C ILE A 251 -4.35 -1.36 12.39
N TYR A 252 -4.93 -1.92 13.46
CA TYR A 252 -6.23 -2.58 13.42
C TYR A 252 -7.19 -1.80 14.31
N VAL A 253 -8.31 -1.36 13.75
CA VAL A 253 -9.43 -0.82 14.56
C VAL A 253 -10.58 -1.81 14.49
N VAL A 254 -11.13 -2.18 15.64
CA VAL A 254 -12.14 -3.22 15.79
C VAL A 254 -13.39 -2.64 16.44
N ASP A 255 -14.54 -2.79 15.77
CA ASP A 255 -15.85 -2.53 16.36
C ASP A 255 -16.21 -3.67 17.32
N ILE A 256 -15.89 -3.47 18.60
CA ILE A 256 -16.13 -4.44 19.67
C ILE A 256 -17.61 -4.55 20.07
N GLY A 257 -18.54 -3.92 19.33
CA GLY A 257 -19.98 -3.95 19.60
C GLY A 257 -20.41 -3.10 20.79
N GLN A 258 -19.60 -2.11 21.17
CA GLN A 258 -19.89 -1.21 22.29
C GLN A 258 -20.19 0.21 21.79
N ALA A 259 -21.25 0.81 22.29
CA ALA A 259 -21.77 2.07 21.75
C ALA A 259 -20.89 3.31 21.99
N ASN A 260 -19.87 3.22 22.86
CA ASN A 260 -19.04 4.35 23.25
C ASN A 260 -17.55 4.22 22.87
N ARG A 261 -17.11 3.07 22.34
CA ARG A 261 -15.70 2.86 22.00
C ARG A 261 -15.44 1.73 21.00
N MET A 262 -14.24 1.78 20.42
CA MET A 262 -13.63 0.72 19.60
C MET A 262 -12.28 0.30 20.20
N GLY A 263 -11.85 -0.93 19.89
CA GLY A 263 -10.50 -1.38 20.20
C GLY A 263 -9.52 -0.97 19.10
N ILE A 264 -8.32 -0.52 19.47
CA ILE A 264 -7.22 -0.28 18.52
C ILE A 264 -6.01 -1.12 18.90
N PHE A 265 -5.50 -1.88 17.94
CA PHE A 265 -4.14 -2.42 18.00
C PHE A 265 -3.26 -1.60 17.06
N PHE A 266 -2.02 -1.36 17.46
CA PHE A 266 -1.01 -0.89 16.52
C PHE A 266 0.36 -1.50 16.83
N SER A 267 1.23 -1.50 15.83
CA SER A 267 2.64 -1.83 15.98
C SER A 267 3.52 -0.91 15.13
N SER A 268 4.76 -0.75 15.55
CA SER A 268 5.83 -0.14 14.75
C SER A 268 7.03 -1.07 14.73
N VAL A 269 7.44 -1.52 13.54
CA VAL A 269 8.56 -2.43 13.36
C VAL A 269 9.56 -1.82 12.39
N THR A 270 10.84 -1.80 12.76
CA THR A 270 11.86 -1.16 11.93
C THR A 270 11.95 -1.79 10.55
N ILE A 271 11.91 -0.95 9.52
CA ILE A 271 11.99 -1.38 8.12
C ILE A 271 13.26 -2.21 7.91
N GLY A 272 13.10 -3.41 7.35
CA GLY A 272 14.18 -4.37 7.12
C GLY A 272 14.50 -5.30 8.30
N ASP A 273 13.84 -5.16 9.45
CA ASP A 273 13.96 -6.11 10.57
C ASP A 273 12.95 -7.27 10.45
N ASP A 274 13.27 -8.21 9.55
CA ASP A 274 12.42 -9.39 9.30
C ASP A 274 12.24 -10.29 10.54
N ALA A 275 13.15 -10.20 11.54
CA ALA A 275 13.05 -11.01 12.75
C ALA A 275 11.98 -10.45 13.68
N ARG A 276 11.99 -9.15 13.94
CA ARG A 276 10.94 -8.49 14.74
C ARG A 276 9.61 -8.49 14.00
N GLN A 277 9.60 -8.30 12.68
CA GLN A 277 8.36 -8.33 11.90
C GLN A 277 7.64 -9.67 12.06
N ARG A 278 8.36 -10.80 12.01
CA ARG A 278 7.74 -12.13 12.22
C ARG A 278 7.13 -12.29 13.62
N LEU A 279 7.79 -11.78 14.66
CA LEU A 279 7.26 -11.82 16.02
C LEU A 279 5.98 -10.98 16.15
N VAL A 280 5.94 -9.82 15.48
CA VAL A 280 4.77 -8.95 15.45
C VAL A 280 3.64 -9.56 14.62
N ASP A 281 3.93 -10.20 13.48
CA ASP A 281 2.92 -10.90 12.69
C ASP A 281 2.29 -12.06 13.48
N ASP A 282 3.09 -12.83 14.24
CA ASP A 282 2.59 -13.86 15.16
C ASP A 282 1.72 -13.27 16.30
N CYS A 283 2.10 -12.08 16.80
CA CYS A 283 1.32 -11.32 17.78
C CYS A 283 -0.03 -10.87 17.21
N ILE A 284 -0.04 -10.27 16.01
CA ILE A 284 -1.24 -9.85 15.26
C ILE A 284 -2.16 -11.03 15.00
N ALA A 285 -1.62 -12.19 14.61
CA ALA A 285 -2.41 -13.41 14.39
C ALA A 285 -3.16 -13.89 15.64
N SER A 286 -2.75 -13.43 16.83
CA SER A 286 -3.39 -13.73 18.10
C SER A 286 -4.37 -12.65 18.59
N LEU A 287 -4.55 -11.57 17.83
CA LEU A 287 -5.48 -10.49 18.11
C LEU A 287 -6.92 -10.99 18.19
N ARG A 288 -7.63 -10.60 19.25
CA ARG A 288 -9.02 -10.96 19.47
C ARG A 288 -9.79 -9.90 20.25
N VAL A 289 -11.10 -9.93 20.12
CA VAL A 289 -12.02 -9.27 21.05
C VAL A 289 -12.16 -10.13 22.31
N ASP A 290 -12.15 -9.50 23.49
CA ASP A 290 -12.24 -10.16 24.80
C ASP A 290 -13.68 -10.39 25.29
#